data_AF-A0A1J3EDW7-F1
#
_entry.id   AF-A0A1J3EDW7-F1
#
_cell.length_a   1.000
_cell.length_b   1.000
_cell.length_c   1.000
_cell.angle_alpha   90.00
_cell.angle_beta   90.00
_cell.angle_gamma   90.00
#
_symmetry.space_group_name_H-M   'P 1'
#
loop_
_entity.id
_entity.type
_entity.pdbx_description
1 polymer ?
#
loop_
_entity_poly.entity_id
_entity_poly.type
_entity_poly.pdbx_seq_one_letter_code
_entity_poly.pdbx_strand_id
1 'polypeptide(L)'
;FSDNKEEWKSMMERSFTRMDKEVVRWGETVMSANCRCELQTPDCEAVGSTAVVSVITPEKIVVANCGDSRAVLSRNGKPVPLSTDHKPDRPDELDRIQKAGGRVIYWDGARVLGVLAMSRSIGDSYLKPYVSSEPEVTVTDRTEEDDFLILASDGLWDVVTNEAACSMVHMVLNRKGRSGGGRRRETPASSEEGKEEVVGS
;
A
#
# COMPACT_ATOMS: atom_id res chain seq x y z
N PHE A 1 -16.87 3.16 -16.50
CA PHE A 1 -16.46 2.39 -15.30
C PHE A 1 -17.32 2.86 -14.16
N SER A 2 -17.88 1.96 -13.35
CA SER A 2 -19.03 2.29 -12.51
C SER A 2 -18.72 3.32 -11.42
N ASP A 3 -19.67 4.22 -11.22
CA ASP A 3 -19.59 5.32 -10.24
C ASP A 3 -19.98 4.89 -8.82
N ASN A 4 -20.21 3.58 -8.62
CA ASN A 4 -20.79 3.07 -7.39
C ASN A 4 -19.71 2.56 -6.43
N LYS A 5 -19.53 3.25 -5.30
CA LYS A 5 -18.62 2.84 -4.21
C LYS A 5 -18.91 1.41 -3.73
N GLU A 6 -20.18 1.01 -3.72
CA GLU A 6 -20.59 -0.34 -3.29
C GLU A 6 -20.18 -1.43 -4.27
N GLU A 7 -20.08 -1.12 -5.57
CA GLU A 7 -19.60 -2.10 -6.55
C GLU A 7 -18.10 -2.35 -6.40
N TRP A 8 -17.32 -1.30 -6.15
CA TRP A 8 -15.88 -1.43 -5.86
C TRP A 8 -15.64 -2.24 -4.59
N LYS A 9 -16.38 -1.96 -3.51
CA LYS A 9 -16.33 -2.75 -2.27
C LYS A 9 -16.62 -4.22 -2.55
N SER A 10 -17.77 -4.51 -3.15
CA SER A 10 -18.18 -5.89 -3.46
C SER A 10 -17.19 -6.61 -4.39
N MET A 11 -16.59 -5.92 -5.35
CA MET A 11 -15.59 -6.51 -6.23
C MET A 11 -14.29 -6.87 -5.49
N MET A 12 -13.81 -5.97 -4.64
CA MET A 12 -12.60 -6.18 -3.86
C MET A 12 -12.80 -7.27 -2.80
N GLU A 13 -13.90 -7.24 -2.06
CA GLU A 13 -14.28 -8.27 -1.09
C GLU A 13 -14.35 -9.66 -1.74
N ARG A 14 -15.01 -9.78 -2.91
CA ARG A 14 -15.07 -11.04 -3.67
C ARG A 14 -13.68 -11.51 -4.09
N SER A 15 -12.80 -10.59 -4.49
CA SER A 15 -11.43 -10.91 -4.91
C SER A 15 -10.59 -11.44 -3.75
N PHE A 16 -10.61 -10.76 -2.60
CA PHE A 16 -9.90 -11.20 -1.39
C PHE A 16 -10.46 -12.51 -0.85
N THR A 17 -11.79 -12.66 -0.82
CA THR A 17 -12.45 -13.92 -0.44
C THR A 17 -12.02 -15.08 -1.33
N ARG A 18 -11.95 -14.86 -2.65
CA ARG A 18 -11.53 -15.89 -3.59
C ARG A 18 -10.07 -16.27 -3.37
N MET A 19 -9.19 -15.28 -3.20
CA MET A 19 -7.77 -15.50 -2.95
C MET A 19 -7.55 -16.28 -1.65
N ASP A 20 -8.22 -15.91 -0.57
CA ASP A 20 -8.15 -16.63 0.71
C ASP A 20 -8.65 -18.07 0.58
N LYS A 21 -9.76 -18.30 -0.13
CA LYS A 21 -10.26 -19.66 -0.42
C LYS A 21 -9.26 -20.49 -1.23
N GLU A 22 -8.59 -19.89 -2.21
CA GLU A 22 -7.58 -20.57 -3.01
C GLU A 22 -6.37 -20.97 -2.15
N VAL A 23 -5.91 -20.08 -1.25
CA VAL A 23 -4.82 -20.37 -0.30
C VAL A 23 -5.20 -21.49 0.68
N VAL A 24 -6.38 -21.40 1.31
CA VAL A 24 -6.86 -22.42 2.26
C VAL A 24 -7.01 -23.78 1.57
N ARG A 25 -7.63 -23.82 0.38
CA ARG A 25 -7.80 -25.06 -0.41
C ARG A 25 -6.46 -25.66 -0.85
N TRP A 26 -5.47 -24.82 -1.18
CA TRP A 26 -4.13 -25.30 -1.52
C TRP A 26 -3.49 -25.98 -0.31
N GLY A 27 -3.63 -25.41 0.89
CA GLY A 27 -3.19 -26.03 2.15
C GLY A 27 -3.75 -27.45 2.33
N GLU A 28 -5.05 -27.62 2.12
CA GLU A 28 -5.73 -28.94 2.19
C GLU A 28 -5.21 -29.94 1.14
N THR A 29 -4.90 -29.47 -0.08
CA THR A 29 -4.49 -30.34 -1.19
C THR A 29 -3.03 -30.81 -1.04
N VAL A 30 -2.14 -29.94 -0.55
CA VAL A 30 -0.71 -30.26 -0.38
C VAL A 30 -0.48 -31.24 0.78
N MET A 31 -1.36 -31.26 1.78
CA MET A 31 -1.37 -32.30 2.82
C MET A 31 -1.56 -33.72 2.24
N SER A 32 -2.07 -33.85 1.00
CA SER A 32 -2.21 -35.12 0.29
C SER A 32 -1.04 -35.45 -0.65
N ALA A 33 -0.06 -34.54 -0.82
CA ALA A 33 1.13 -34.81 -1.61
C ALA A 33 2.15 -35.57 -0.75
N ASN A 34 2.35 -36.86 -1.02
CA ASN A 34 3.41 -37.67 -0.41
C ASN A 34 4.80 -37.17 -0.85
N CYS A 35 5.29 -36.05 -0.29
CA CYS A 35 6.72 -35.76 -0.35
C CYS A 35 7.46 -36.85 0.42
N ARG A 36 8.48 -37.43 -0.22
CA ARG A 36 9.41 -38.39 0.42
C ARG A 36 10.43 -37.74 1.35
N CYS A 37 10.30 -36.44 1.60
CA CYS A 37 11.18 -35.68 2.46
C CYS A 37 10.70 -35.72 3.93
N GLU A 38 11.61 -35.87 4.90
CA GLU A 38 11.31 -35.94 6.35
C GLU A 38 10.65 -34.69 6.93
N LEU A 39 10.49 -33.61 6.15
CA LEU A 39 9.63 -32.48 6.48
C LEU A 39 8.19 -32.78 6.02
N GLN A 40 7.49 -33.65 6.76
CA GLN A 40 6.03 -33.56 6.81
C GLN A 40 5.71 -32.19 7.42
N THR A 41 5.50 -31.16 6.61
CA THR A 41 5.24 -29.80 7.11
C THR A 41 3.79 -29.71 7.58
N PRO A 42 3.51 -29.58 8.89
CA PRO A 42 2.18 -29.30 9.41
C PRO A 42 1.85 -27.80 9.33
N ASP A 43 2.75 -26.97 8.80
CA ASP A 43 2.81 -25.53 9.09
C ASP A 43 2.18 -24.62 8.03
N CYS A 44 1.60 -25.15 6.95
CA CYS A 44 0.99 -24.29 5.91
C CYS A 44 -0.23 -23.51 6.40
N GLU A 45 -0.94 -24.04 7.41
CA GLU A 45 -2.09 -23.35 8.02
C GLU A 45 -1.68 -22.11 8.82
N ALA A 46 -0.43 -22.07 9.31
CA ALA A 46 0.13 -20.96 10.07
C ALA A 46 0.81 -19.90 9.19
N VAL A 47 0.75 -20.06 7.87
CA VAL A 47 1.26 -19.07 6.92
C VAL A 47 0.14 -18.13 6.50
N GLY A 48 0.39 -16.84 6.62
CA GLY A 48 -0.48 -15.80 6.10
C GLY A 48 0.30 -14.62 5.55
N SER A 49 -0.43 -13.70 4.94
CA SER A 49 0.11 -12.47 4.38
C SER A 49 -0.87 -11.32 4.57
N THR A 50 -0.31 -10.12 4.78
CA THR A 50 -1.05 -8.89 4.54
C THR A 50 -1.28 -8.71 3.04
N ALA A 51 -2.27 -7.89 2.69
CA ALA A 51 -2.40 -7.36 1.35
C ALA A 51 -2.98 -5.94 1.39
N VAL A 52 -2.23 -4.99 0.84
CA VAL A 52 -2.73 -3.66 0.48
C VAL A 52 -2.67 -3.52 -1.05
N VAL A 53 -3.81 -3.27 -1.67
CA VAL A 53 -3.96 -3.23 -3.13
C VAL A 53 -4.58 -1.91 -3.54
N SER A 54 -4.05 -1.28 -4.58
CA SER A 54 -4.61 -0.07 -5.17
C SER A 54 -4.97 -0.28 -6.64
N VAL A 55 -6.19 0.09 -7.02
CA VAL A 55 -6.62 0.21 -8.42
C VAL A 55 -6.80 1.69 -8.72
N ILE A 56 -6.10 2.17 -9.75
CA ILE A 56 -6.09 3.58 -10.15
C ILE A 56 -6.79 3.70 -11.51
N THR A 57 -7.86 4.50 -11.57
CA THR A 57 -8.51 4.94 -12.80
C THR A 57 -8.18 6.41 -13.06
N PRO A 58 -8.55 7.00 -14.21
CA PRO A 58 -8.38 8.44 -14.41
C PRO A 58 -9.06 9.30 -13.33
N GLU A 59 -10.18 8.83 -12.76
CA GLU A 59 -11.01 9.58 -11.82
C GLU A 59 -10.91 9.11 -10.36
N LYS A 60 -10.46 7.87 -10.09
CA LYS A 60 -10.54 7.28 -8.74
C LYS A 60 -9.28 6.51 -8.34
N ILE A 61 -9.03 6.48 -7.04
CA ILE A 61 -8.08 5.60 -6.36
C ILE A 61 -8.89 4.69 -5.43
N VAL A 62 -8.85 3.40 -5.68
CA VAL A 62 -9.54 2.38 -4.89
C VAL A 62 -8.49 1.57 -4.14
N VAL A 63 -8.50 1.67 -2.81
CA VAL A 63 -7.59 0.92 -1.94
C VAL A 63 -8.36 -0.15 -1.20
N ALA A 64 -7.88 -1.39 -1.25
CA ALA A 64 -8.36 -2.51 -0.42
C ALA A 64 -7.21 -2.96 0.50
N ASN A 65 -7.42 -2.93 1.81
CA ASN A 65 -6.42 -3.33 2.81
C ASN A 65 -6.91 -4.54 3.61
N CYS A 66 -6.03 -5.51 3.83
CA CYS A 66 -6.21 -6.64 4.73
C CYS A 66 -4.87 -6.90 5.45
N GLY A 67 -4.67 -6.22 6.58
CA GLY A 67 -3.50 -6.37 7.44
C GLY A 67 -3.02 -5.02 7.97
N ASP A 68 -1.74 -4.93 8.30
CA ASP A 68 -1.08 -3.73 8.79
C ASP A 68 -0.05 -3.14 7.81
N SER A 69 -0.06 -3.60 6.56
CA SER A 69 0.42 -2.79 5.45
C SER A 69 -0.46 -1.54 5.29
N ARG A 70 0.10 -0.45 4.75
CA ARG A 70 -0.62 0.84 4.66
C ARG A 70 -0.45 1.52 3.30
N ALA A 71 -1.54 2.16 2.86
CA ALA A 71 -1.61 3.06 1.73
C ALA A 71 -1.73 4.52 2.20
N VAL A 72 -0.83 5.39 1.72
CA VAL A 72 -0.85 6.83 2.03
C VAL A 72 -0.72 7.64 0.74
N LEU A 73 -1.74 8.44 0.44
CA LEU A 73 -1.74 9.40 -0.66
C LEU A 73 -1.08 10.71 -0.20
N SER A 74 -0.22 11.30 -1.01
CA SER A 74 0.14 12.71 -0.84
C SER A 74 -0.81 13.56 -1.67
N ARG A 75 -1.53 14.47 -1.01
CA ARG A 75 -2.39 15.47 -1.65
C ARG A 75 -1.99 16.85 -1.17
N ASN A 76 -1.65 17.73 -2.11
CA ASN A 76 -1.18 19.09 -1.83
C ASN A 76 -0.03 19.09 -0.80
N GLY A 77 0.94 18.18 -0.98
CA GLY A 77 2.08 18.03 -0.09
C GLY A 77 1.79 17.40 1.28
N LYS A 78 0.54 16.98 1.56
CA LYS A 78 0.14 16.42 2.87
C LYS A 78 -0.23 14.94 2.76
N PRO A 79 0.14 14.12 3.76
CA PRO A 79 -0.28 12.72 3.80
C PRO A 79 -1.78 12.60 4.08
N VAL A 80 -2.43 11.74 3.32
CA VAL A 80 -3.83 11.33 3.44
C VAL A 80 -3.85 9.80 3.47
N PRO A 81 -3.94 9.17 4.65
CA PRO A 81 -4.05 7.72 4.76
C PRO A 81 -5.31 7.22 4.04
N LEU A 82 -5.14 6.29 3.10
CA LEU A 82 -6.25 5.66 2.36
C LEU A 82 -6.61 4.28 2.92
N SER A 83 -5.82 3.76 3.85
CA SER A 83 -6.12 2.57 4.64
C SER A 83 -5.79 2.80 6.11
N THR A 84 -6.44 2.01 6.97
CA THR A 84 -6.14 1.95 8.40
C THR A 84 -5.63 0.56 8.72
N ASP A 85 -4.56 0.47 9.51
CA ASP A 85 -3.97 -0.80 9.91
C ASP A 85 -4.97 -1.62 10.72
N HIS A 86 -5.05 -2.92 10.43
CA HIS A 86 -5.85 -3.88 11.17
C HIS A 86 -5.05 -4.39 12.37
N LYS A 87 -4.93 -3.55 13.41
CA LYS A 87 -4.29 -3.92 14.68
C LYS A 87 -5.32 -4.51 15.66
N PRO A 88 -4.97 -5.56 16.45
CA PRO A 88 -5.94 -6.22 17.33
C PRO A 88 -6.53 -5.34 18.44
N ASP A 89 -5.88 -4.23 18.79
CA ASP A 89 -6.34 -3.24 19.76
C ASP A 89 -7.17 -2.09 19.14
N ARG A 90 -7.35 -2.08 17.80
CA ARG A 90 -8.28 -1.16 17.15
C ARG A 90 -9.70 -1.46 17.65
N PRO A 91 -10.47 -0.48 18.17
CA PRO A 91 -11.69 -0.77 18.94
C PRO A 91 -12.73 -1.65 18.25
N ASP A 92 -12.94 -1.46 16.96
CA ASP A 92 -13.85 -2.25 16.14
C ASP A 92 -13.32 -3.67 15.86
N GLU A 93 -12.02 -3.82 15.64
CA GLU A 93 -11.37 -5.13 15.46
C GLU A 93 -11.33 -5.92 16.76
N LEU A 94 -11.04 -5.27 17.88
CA LEU A 94 -11.07 -5.87 19.22
C LEU A 94 -12.46 -6.43 19.51
N ASP A 95 -13.51 -5.64 19.26
CA ASP A 95 -14.90 -6.06 19.42
C ASP A 95 -15.25 -7.22 18.48
N ARG A 96 -14.83 -7.17 17.21
CA ARG A 96 -15.01 -8.28 16.24
C ARG A 96 -14.36 -9.58 16.72
N ILE A 97 -13.11 -9.51 17.18
CA ILE A 97 -12.37 -10.68 17.70
C ILE A 97 -13.07 -11.27 18.93
N GLN A 98 -13.49 -10.43 19.87
CA GLN A 98 -14.16 -10.87 21.10
C GLN A 98 -15.54 -11.48 20.82
N LYS A 99 -16.33 -10.89 19.91
CA LYS A 99 -17.62 -11.44 19.47
C LYS A 99 -17.48 -12.79 18.79
N ALA A 100 -16.37 -13.05 18.12
CA ALA A 100 -16.03 -14.35 17.55
C ALA A 100 -15.53 -15.37 18.59
N GLY A 101 -15.44 -15.00 19.89
CA GLY A 101 -14.93 -15.86 20.97
C GLY A 101 -13.41 -15.82 21.15
N GLY A 102 -12.72 -14.96 20.40
CA GLY A 102 -11.28 -14.78 20.48
C GLY A 102 -10.85 -13.89 21.65
N ARG A 103 -9.53 -13.74 21.83
CA ARG A 103 -8.93 -12.85 22.82
C ARG A 103 -7.80 -12.06 22.20
N VAL A 104 -7.58 -10.86 22.71
CA VAL A 104 -6.40 -10.05 22.42
C VAL A 104 -5.52 -10.06 23.65
N ILE A 105 -4.28 -10.49 23.49
CA ILE A 105 -3.28 -10.62 24.55
C ILE A 105 -2.15 -9.65 24.24
N TYR A 106 -1.74 -8.87 25.24
CA TYR A 106 -0.61 -7.95 25.12
C TYR A 106 0.70 -8.69 25.41
N TRP A 107 1.48 -8.92 24.35
CA TRP A 107 2.79 -9.55 24.40
C TRP A 107 3.67 -8.90 23.33
N ASP A 108 4.44 -7.88 23.71
CA ASP A 108 5.19 -7.04 22.77
C ASP A 108 4.28 -6.49 21.65
N GLY A 109 3.19 -5.83 22.08
CA GLY A 109 2.09 -5.39 21.23
C GLY A 109 0.81 -6.23 21.43
N ALA A 110 -0.31 -5.74 20.88
CA ALA A 110 -1.58 -6.44 20.90
C ALA A 110 -1.57 -7.59 19.88
N ARG A 111 -1.90 -8.81 20.33
CA ARG A 111 -1.89 -10.01 19.48
C ARG A 111 -3.16 -10.82 19.59
N VAL A 112 -3.69 -11.29 18.45
CA VAL A 112 -4.82 -12.24 18.40
C VAL A 112 -4.37 -13.57 18.98
N LEU A 113 -5.04 -14.00 20.05
CA LEU A 113 -4.68 -15.20 20.84
C LEU A 113 -3.22 -15.22 21.34
N GLY A 114 -2.57 -14.06 21.44
CA GLY A 114 -1.15 -13.96 21.80
C GLY A 114 -0.18 -14.31 20.67
N VAL A 115 -0.66 -14.57 19.45
CA VAL A 115 0.15 -15.04 18.33
C VAL A 115 0.38 -13.95 17.28
N LEU A 116 -0.69 -13.52 16.60
CA LEU A 116 -0.59 -12.65 15.42
C LEU A 116 -0.79 -11.18 15.77
N ALA A 117 0.13 -10.30 15.34
CA ALA A 117 0.12 -8.86 15.64
C ALA A 117 -0.84 -8.02 14.78
N MET A 118 -1.60 -8.66 13.89
CA MET A 118 -2.64 -8.07 13.06
C MET A 118 -3.93 -8.86 13.20
N SER A 119 -5.07 -8.19 13.01
CA SER A 119 -6.40 -8.77 13.16
C SER A 119 -6.99 -9.29 11.86
N ARG A 120 -6.39 -8.97 10.71
CA ARG A 120 -6.81 -9.44 9.39
C ARG A 120 -5.63 -9.86 8.54
N SER A 121 -5.79 -10.94 7.78
CA SER A 121 -4.80 -11.46 6.84
C SER A 121 -5.44 -12.45 5.86
N ILE A 122 -4.74 -12.71 4.76
CA ILE A 122 -5.04 -13.83 3.85
C ILE A 122 -4.25 -15.04 4.34
N GLY A 123 -4.87 -16.22 4.38
CA GLY A 123 -4.27 -17.40 5.02
C GLY A 123 -4.56 -17.43 6.52
N ASP A 124 -3.56 -17.78 7.33
CA ASP A 124 -3.66 -17.94 8.80
C ASP A 124 -4.91 -18.76 9.20
N SER A 125 -5.15 -19.87 8.51
CA SER A 125 -6.40 -20.63 8.61
C SER A 125 -6.68 -21.12 10.03
N TYR A 126 -5.64 -21.46 10.78
CA TYR A 126 -5.74 -21.87 12.19
C TYR A 126 -6.26 -20.78 13.14
N LEU A 127 -6.20 -19.50 12.73
CA LEU A 127 -6.70 -18.36 13.51
C LEU A 127 -8.09 -17.87 13.03
N LYS A 128 -8.67 -18.48 12.00
CA LYS A 128 -10.06 -18.18 11.61
C LYS A 128 -11.01 -18.79 12.66
N PRO A 129 -12.09 -18.08 13.08
CA PRO A 129 -12.62 -16.84 12.50
C PRO A 129 -12.11 -15.54 13.17
N TYR A 130 -11.15 -15.61 14.11
CA TYR A 130 -10.65 -14.44 14.84
C TYR A 130 -9.89 -13.49 13.93
N VAL A 131 -9.09 -14.03 13.01
CA VAL A 131 -8.43 -13.30 11.94
C VAL A 131 -9.30 -13.36 10.67
N SER A 132 -9.67 -12.21 10.14
CA SER A 132 -10.53 -12.12 8.94
C SER A 132 -9.70 -11.88 7.68
N SER A 133 -10.12 -12.44 6.55
CA SER A 133 -9.57 -12.12 5.22
C SER A 133 -10.33 -11.00 4.49
N GLU A 134 -11.38 -10.48 5.12
CA GLU A 134 -12.23 -9.42 4.58
C GLU A 134 -11.50 -8.06 4.56
N PRO A 135 -11.29 -7.45 3.39
CA PRO A 135 -10.58 -6.18 3.29
C PRO A 135 -11.46 -5.00 3.70
N GLU A 136 -10.82 -3.92 4.16
CA GLU A 136 -11.46 -2.60 4.17
C GLU A 136 -11.16 -1.87 2.86
N VAL A 137 -12.21 -1.34 2.23
CA VAL A 137 -12.13 -0.73 0.90
C VAL A 137 -12.47 0.75 0.95
N THR A 138 -11.51 1.58 0.55
CA THR A 138 -11.64 3.03 0.42
C THR A 138 -11.70 3.41 -1.05
N VAL A 139 -12.68 4.22 -1.45
CA VAL A 139 -12.81 4.78 -2.80
C VAL A 139 -12.67 6.29 -2.72
N THR A 140 -11.58 6.81 -3.28
CA THR A 140 -11.20 8.23 -3.23
C THR A 140 -11.21 8.83 -4.62
N ASP A 141 -11.86 9.98 -4.81
CA ASP A 141 -11.81 10.70 -6.08
C ASP A 141 -10.44 11.37 -6.25
N ARG A 142 -9.93 11.29 -7.47
CA ARG A 142 -8.67 11.90 -7.86
C ARG A 142 -8.83 13.39 -8.06
N THR A 143 -7.77 14.11 -7.73
CA THR A 143 -7.69 15.56 -7.91
C THR A 143 -6.35 15.92 -8.54
N GLU A 144 -6.27 17.10 -9.16
CA GLU A 144 -5.00 17.63 -9.68
C GLU A 144 -3.97 17.91 -8.56
N GLU A 145 -4.42 17.95 -7.31
CA GLU A 145 -3.59 18.10 -6.12
C GLU A 145 -2.92 16.79 -5.67
N ASP A 146 -3.24 15.64 -6.30
CA ASP A 146 -2.64 14.35 -5.95
C ASP A 146 -1.21 14.25 -6.48
N ASP A 147 -0.23 14.10 -5.58
CA ASP A 147 1.19 14.07 -5.94
C ASP A 147 1.66 12.63 -6.25
N PHE A 148 1.45 11.71 -5.31
CA PHE A 148 1.88 10.31 -5.38
C PHE A 148 1.14 9.46 -4.34
N LEU A 149 1.14 8.14 -4.55
CA LEU A 149 0.62 7.14 -3.61
C LEU A 149 1.77 6.25 -3.12
N ILE A 150 1.88 6.07 -1.80
CA ILE A 150 2.81 5.15 -1.16
C ILE A 150 2.04 3.91 -0.69
N LEU A 151 2.47 2.73 -1.12
CA LEU A 151 2.08 1.45 -0.55
C LEU A 151 3.32 0.82 0.07
N ALA A 152 3.26 0.45 1.35
CA ALA A 152 4.36 -0.23 2.02
C ALA A 152 3.86 -1.12 3.16
N SER A 153 4.70 -2.08 3.55
CA SER A 153 4.49 -2.92 4.73
C SER A 153 4.86 -2.19 6.03
N ASP A 154 4.48 -2.79 7.14
CA ASP A 154 4.85 -2.41 8.51
C ASP A 154 6.36 -2.17 8.71
N GLY A 155 7.23 -2.90 8.01
CA GLY A 155 8.69 -2.67 8.07
C GLY A 155 9.12 -1.23 7.72
N LEU A 156 8.32 -0.47 6.96
CA LEU A 156 8.49 0.98 6.82
C LEU A 156 7.72 1.74 7.90
N TRP A 157 6.43 1.43 8.07
CA TRP A 157 5.49 2.23 8.87
C TRP A 157 5.71 2.14 10.38
N ASP A 158 6.40 1.12 10.87
CA ASP A 158 6.78 0.96 12.27
C ASP A 158 7.84 1.98 12.71
N VAL A 159 8.62 2.50 11.75
CA VAL A 159 9.76 3.40 12.03
C VAL A 159 9.68 4.75 11.32
N VAL A 160 8.77 4.91 10.36
CA VAL A 160 8.58 6.16 9.60
C VAL A 160 7.13 6.61 9.65
N THR A 161 6.90 7.87 10.07
CA THR A 161 5.55 8.46 10.06
C THR A 161 5.11 8.80 8.63
N ASN A 162 3.79 8.94 8.42
CA ASN A 162 3.23 9.29 7.12
C ASN A 162 3.81 10.62 6.58
N GLU A 163 4.01 11.61 7.46
CA GLU A 163 4.58 12.93 7.14
C GLU A 163 6.04 12.83 6.74
N ALA A 164 6.83 12.02 7.48
CA ALA A 164 8.24 11.81 7.18
C ALA A 164 8.40 11.09 5.83
N ALA A 165 7.61 10.04 5.57
CA ALA A 165 7.62 9.33 4.30
C ALA A 165 7.28 10.26 3.13
N CYS A 166 6.20 11.04 3.24
CA CYS A 166 5.80 12.00 2.22
C CYS A 166 6.88 13.08 1.98
N SER A 167 7.45 13.64 3.05
CA SER A 167 8.54 14.64 2.96
C SER A 167 9.77 14.08 2.21
N MET A 168 10.13 12.83 2.49
CA MET A 168 11.27 12.16 1.82
C MET A 168 10.99 11.93 0.34
N VAL A 169 9.80 11.47 -0.03
CA VAL A 169 9.42 11.28 -1.44
C VAL A 169 9.42 12.62 -2.19
N HIS A 170 8.84 13.68 -1.61
CA HIS A 170 8.89 15.03 -2.17
C HIS A 170 10.32 15.51 -2.40
N MET A 171 11.22 15.29 -1.44
CA MET A 171 12.64 15.67 -1.59
C MET A 171 13.30 14.95 -2.78
N VAL A 172 13.02 13.66 -2.97
CA VAL A 172 13.59 12.86 -4.06
C VAL A 172 13.02 13.27 -5.43
N LEU A 173 11.71 13.46 -5.53
CA LEU A 173 11.05 13.87 -6.77
C LEU A 173 11.47 15.29 -7.19
N ASN A 174 11.56 16.23 -6.24
CA ASN A 174 11.99 17.60 -6.52
C ASN A 174 13.48 17.70 -6.90
N ARG A 175 14.34 16.78 -6.41
CA ARG A 175 15.75 16.70 -6.85
C ARG A 175 15.87 16.23 -8.30
N LYS A 176 15.08 15.24 -8.71
CA LYS A 176 15.10 14.73 -10.10
C LYS A 176 14.65 15.79 -11.12
N GLY A 177 13.77 16.71 -10.73
CA GLY A 177 13.36 17.85 -11.57
C GLY A 177 14.48 18.88 -11.83
N ARG A 178 15.55 18.91 -11.02
CA ARG A 178 16.64 19.90 -11.15
C ARG A 178 17.86 19.40 -11.93
N SER A 179 17.99 18.10 -12.20
CA SER A 179 19.15 17.52 -12.89
C SER A 179 19.00 17.40 -14.42
N GLY A 180 17.87 17.81 -15.01
CA GLY A 180 17.63 17.77 -16.46
C GLY A 180 17.92 19.08 -17.23
N GLY A 181 18.23 20.17 -16.54
CA GLY A 181 18.49 21.48 -17.15
C GLY A 181 19.95 21.67 -17.55
N GLY A 182 20.38 21.02 -18.64
CA GLY A 182 21.67 21.32 -19.26
C GLY A 182 21.75 22.79 -19.64
N ARG A 183 22.67 23.53 -18.99
CA ARG A 183 23.07 24.89 -19.38
C ARG A 183 23.43 24.91 -20.86
N ARG A 184 22.56 25.46 -21.72
CA ARG A 184 23.03 26.06 -22.97
C ARG A 184 23.89 27.25 -22.57
N ARG A 185 25.20 27.16 -22.80
CA ARG A 185 26.08 28.33 -22.85
C ARG A 185 25.61 29.16 -24.05
N GLU A 186 24.95 30.27 -23.78
CA GLU A 186 24.82 31.34 -24.77
C GLU A 186 26.22 31.90 -25.01
N THR A 187 26.75 31.70 -26.21
CA THR A 187 27.89 32.47 -26.71
C THR A 187 27.40 33.87 -27.04
N PRO A 188 28.07 34.95 -26.59
CA PRO A 188 27.66 36.30 -26.95
C PRO A 188 27.91 36.52 -28.44
N ALA A 189 26.90 37.06 -29.12
CA ALA A 189 27.01 37.51 -30.49
C ALA A 189 27.95 38.72 -30.56
N SER A 190 29.04 38.59 -31.31
CA SER A 190 29.84 39.73 -31.74
C SER A 190 29.12 40.45 -32.87
N SER A 191 28.51 41.59 -32.56
CA SER A 191 28.15 42.61 -33.54
C SER A 191 29.28 43.62 -33.63
N GLU A 192 29.99 43.68 -34.76
CA GLU A 192 30.70 44.89 -35.16
C GLU A 192 30.26 45.29 -36.57
N GLU A 193 30.01 46.59 -36.66
CA GLU A 193 29.23 47.31 -37.64
C GLU A 193 30.04 47.58 -38.91
N GLY A 194 29.37 47.50 -40.05
CA GLY A 194 29.87 48.08 -41.29
C GLY A 194 29.88 49.60 -41.19
N LYS A 195 31.04 50.21 -41.48
CA LYS A 195 31.13 51.63 -41.85
C LYS A 195 31.53 51.72 -43.31
N GLU A 196 30.60 52.15 -44.15
CA GLU A 196 30.90 52.88 -45.37
C GLU A 196 31.24 54.32 -44.98
N GLU A 197 32.40 54.83 -45.43
CA GLU A 197 32.56 56.25 -45.68
C GLU A 197 33.49 56.45 -46.89
N VAL A 198 32.95 57.12 -47.89
CA VAL A 198 33.57 57.55 -49.16
C VAL A 198 34.28 58.88 -48.92
N VAL A 199 35.49 59.06 -49.47
CA VAL A 199 36.16 60.29 -50.00
C VAL A 199 37.64 59.89 -50.19
N GLY A 200 38.39 60.14 -51.28
CA GLY A 200 38.27 60.94 -52.48
C GLY A 200 39.70 61.21 -53.00
N SER A 201 39.84 61.35 -54.33
CA SER A 201 41.04 61.67 -55.15
C SER A 201 41.97 60.53 -55.50
#